data_AF-A0A2W7S5E4-F1
#
_entry.id   AF-A0A2W7S5E4-F1
#
_cell.length_a   1.000
_cell.length_b   1.000
_cell.length_c   1.000
_cell.angle_alpha   90.00
_cell.angle_beta   90.00
_cell.angle_gamma   90.00
#
_symmetry.space_group_name_H-M   'P 1'
#
loop_
_entity.id
_entity.type
_entity.pdbx_description
1 polymer ?
#
loop_
_entity_poly.entity_id
_entity_poly.type
_entity_poly.pdbx_seq_one_letter_code
_entity_poly.pdbx_strand_id
1 'polypeptide(L)'
;MRLILRDNPVRIMASGGQDVNHRAEVYDGQPSDIWDNAYVIVDFAGGARAMLELCMFAEGARYQEEITAVGPEARIECLVPGPGRFWPQHLGAPPVPQLIVSPRNPKGPHLIEVPVDATLLEAGDHNGSTFYQHDHFAKAVRARGMVEVGLSDGIWAVQMGLAAQQAVRTRKVVHLDAEGRFAPE
;
A
#
# COMPACT_ATOMS: atom_id res chain seq x y z
N MET A 1 -5.11 1.33 -4.02
CA MET A 1 -6.19 0.53 -4.66
C MET A 1 -6.93 1.22 -5.79
N ARG A 2 -7.18 2.54 -5.76
CA ARG A 2 -7.86 3.29 -6.83
C ARG A 2 -7.40 2.92 -8.26
N LEU A 3 -6.09 2.96 -8.51
CA LEU A 3 -5.50 2.64 -9.82
C LEU A 3 -5.74 1.17 -10.24
N ILE A 4 -5.59 0.22 -9.31
CA ILE A 4 -5.83 -1.21 -9.55
C ILE A 4 -7.30 -1.47 -9.91
N LEU A 5 -8.21 -0.87 -9.14
CA LEU A 5 -9.66 -1.01 -9.34
C LEU A 5 -10.18 -0.17 -10.51
N ARG A 6 -9.38 0.79 -11.00
CA ARG A 6 -9.77 1.77 -12.03
C ARG A 6 -11.07 2.50 -11.69
N ASP A 7 -11.21 2.81 -10.41
CA ASP A 7 -12.46 3.29 -9.84
C ASP A 7 -12.17 4.31 -8.74
N ASN A 8 -13.05 5.30 -8.59
CA ASN A 8 -12.87 6.38 -7.61
C ASN A 8 -13.51 6.02 -6.27
N PRO A 9 -12.88 6.36 -5.13
CA PRO A 9 -13.46 6.17 -3.81
C PRO A 9 -14.63 7.14 -3.59
N VAL A 10 -15.68 6.67 -2.89
CA VAL A 10 -16.90 7.45 -2.60
C VAL A 10 -17.13 7.65 -1.10
N ARG A 11 -16.61 6.74 -0.26
CA ARG A 11 -16.62 6.90 1.20
C ARG A 11 -15.43 6.22 1.84
N ILE A 12 -14.94 6.81 2.93
CA ILE A 12 -13.81 6.32 3.71
C ILE A 12 -14.17 6.31 5.20
N MET A 13 -13.85 5.22 5.87
CA MET A 13 -13.89 5.09 7.32
C MET A 13 -12.52 4.67 7.82
N ALA A 14 -12.09 5.19 8.96
CA ALA A 14 -10.77 4.89 9.49
C ALA A 14 -10.70 4.98 11.03
N SER A 15 -9.76 4.23 11.59
CA SER A 15 -9.29 4.33 12.97
C SER A 15 -7.77 4.26 12.96
N GLY A 16 -7.08 5.08 13.74
CA GLY A 16 -5.62 5.11 13.76
C GLY A 16 -5.09 6.23 14.65
N GLY A 17 -3.77 6.35 14.73
CA GLY A 17 -3.13 7.36 15.57
C GLY A 17 -1.63 7.14 15.73
N GLN A 18 -1.08 7.77 16.77
CA GLN A 18 0.33 7.64 17.17
C GLN A 18 0.43 6.82 18.46
N ASP A 19 0.86 5.57 18.35
CA ASP A 19 0.78 4.61 19.45
C ASP A 19 2.13 4.11 20.00
N VAL A 20 3.15 3.98 19.18
CA VAL A 20 4.45 3.38 19.56
C VAL A 20 5.62 4.21 19.05
N ASN A 21 5.76 4.29 17.74
CA ASN A 21 6.84 5.00 17.05
C ASN A 21 6.63 6.51 17.12
N HIS A 22 7.70 7.26 16.86
CA HIS A 22 7.71 8.73 16.73
C HIS A 22 7.30 9.54 17.99
N ARG A 23 6.82 8.91 19.07
CA ARG A 23 6.37 9.60 20.30
C ARG A 23 7.44 10.45 20.98
N ALA A 24 8.70 10.03 20.90
CA ALA A 24 9.84 10.74 21.47
C ALA A 24 10.57 11.62 20.44
N GLU A 25 10.11 11.65 19.19
CA GLU A 25 10.73 12.43 18.13
C GLU A 25 10.37 13.91 18.30
N VAL A 26 11.40 14.76 18.31
CA VAL A 26 11.28 16.20 18.43
C VAL A 26 12.11 16.86 17.33
N TYR A 27 11.49 17.69 16.51
CA TYR A 27 12.13 18.45 15.46
C TYR A 27 11.90 19.95 15.70
N ASP A 28 12.96 20.75 15.73
CA ASP A 28 12.91 22.19 16.04
C ASP A 28 12.09 22.53 17.30
N GLY A 29 12.18 21.66 18.32
CA GLY A 29 11.47 21.81 19.58
C GLY A 29 9.98 21.44 19.53
N GLN A 30 9.46 20.96 18.40
CA GLN A 30 8.10 20.48 18.25
C GLN A 30 8.04 18.95 18.30
N PRO A 31 7.14 18.36 19.09
CA PRO A 31 6.92 16.91 19.07
C PRO A 31 6.34 16.47 17.72
N SER A 32 6.72 15.28 17.27
CA SER A 32 6.19 14.67 16.04
C SER A 32 4.69 14.37 16.14
N ASP A 33 3.96 14.63 15.06
CA ASP A 33 2.53 14.33 14.90
C ASP A 33 2.28 13.13 13.97
N ILE A 34 3.33 12.34 13.67
CA ILE A 34 3.27 11.18 12.79
C ILE A 34 2.41 10.09 13.40
N TRP A 35 1.40 9.65 12.66
CA TRP A 35 0.61 8.46 12.98
C TRP A 35 1.33 7.23 12.45
N ASP A 36 1.44 6.20 13.29
CA ASP A 36 2.25 5.02 13.04
C ASP A 36 1.43 3.75 12.83
N ASN A 37 0.10 3.84 12.97
CA ASN A 37 -0.81 2.76 12.66
C ASN A 37 -2.20 3.26 12.29
N ALA A 38 -2.89 2.49 11.45
CA ALA A 38 -4.28 2.74 11.08
C ALA A 38 -4.95 1.51 10.44
N TYR A 39 -6.25 1.41 10.63
CA TYR A 39 -7.17 0.66 9.76
C TYR A 39 -7.99 1.65 8.94
N VAL A 40 -7.99 1.49 7.62
CA VAL A 40 -8.75 2.34 6.69
C VAL A 40 -9.56 1.44 5.76
N ILE A 41 -10.88 1.64 5.70
CA ILE A 41 -11.75 0.98 4.73
C ILE A 41 -12.24 2.02 3.73
N VAL A 42 -12.18 1.66 2.46
CA VAL A 42 -12.54 2.51 1.33
C VAL A 42 -13.57 1.79 0.47
N ASP A 43 -14.69 2.44 0.22
CA ASP A 43 -15.67 1.97 -0.76
C ASP A 43 -15.53 2.79 -2.05
N PHE A 44 -15.67 2.11 -3.18
CA PHE A 44 -15.52 2.67 -4.52
C PHE A 44 -16.86 2.75 -5.25
N ALA A 45 -16.97 3.62 -6.25
CA ALA A 45 -18.24 3.90 -6.94
C ALA A 45 -18.84 2.67 -7.64
N GLY A 46 -18.00 1.78 -8.16
CA GLY A 46 -18.35 0.50 -8.76
C GLY A 46 -18.67 -0.61 -7.75
N GLY A 47 -18.72 -0.31 -6.46
CA GLY A 47 -19.11 -1.24 -5.39
C GLY A 47 -17.97 -2.13 -4.87
N ALA A 48 -16.76 -2.00 -5.42
CA ALA A 48 -15.58 -2.63 -4.85
C ALA A 48 -15.24 -2.00 -3.49
N ARG A 49 -14.53 -2.76 -2.65
CA ARG A 49 -14.04 -2.30 -1.35
C ARG A 49 -12.57 -2.64 -1.20
N ALA A 50 -11.82 -1.75 -0.55
CA ALA A 50 -10.45 -1.99 -0.13
C ALA A 50 -10.29 -1.72 1.36
N MET A 51 -9.27 -2.34 1.94
CA MET A 51 -8.81 -2.06 3.29
C MET A 51 -7.30 -1.85 3.26
N LEU A 52 -6.82 -0.85 4.00
CA LEU A 52 -5.43 -0.69 4.38
C LEU A 52 -5.32 -0.98 5.88
N GLU A 53 -4.45 -1.92 6.21
CA GLU A 53 -3.90 -2.10 7.54
C GLU A 53 -2.47 -1.54 7.52
N LEU A 54 -2.22 -0.55 8.35
CA LEU A 54 -0.92 0.08 8.54
C LEU A 54 -0.48 -0.15 9.97
N CYS A 55 0.73 -0.68 10.14
CA CYS A 55 1.40 -0.79 11.43
C CYS A 55 2.91 -0.64 11.24
N MET A 56 3.47 0.48 11.68
CA MET A 56 4.89 0.80 11.51
C MET A 56 5.78 0.16 12.59
N PHE A 57 5.20 -0.57 13.54
CA PHE A 57 5.90 -1.28 14.62
C PHE A 57 5.68 -2.82 14.52
N ALA A 58 5.48 -3.31 13.31
CA ALA A 58 5.30 -4.73 12.97
C ALA A 58 6.42 -5.29 12.07
N GLU A 59 7.60 -4.67 12.07
CA GLU A 59 8.73 -5.00 11.20
C GLU A 59 9.30 -6.42 11.39
N GLY A 60 8.92 -7.10 12.48
CA GLY A 60 9.24 -8.51 12.73
C GLY A 60 8.42 -9.51 11.91
N ALA A 61 7.47 -9.04 11.09
CA ALA A 61 6.70 -9.90 10.21
C ALA A 61 7.58 -10.58 9.14
N ARG A 62 7.21 -11.82 8.77
CA ARG A 62 7.93 -12.58 7.73
C ARG A 62 7.84 -11.89 6.36
N TYR A 63 6.68 -11.32 6.06
CA TYR A 63 6.46 -10.43 4.92
C TYR A 63 5.95 -9.10 5.47
N GLN A 64 6.49 -7.99 4.98
CA GLN A 64 6.11 -6.65 5.47
C GLN A 64 4.95 -6.07 4.68
N GLU A 65 4.80 -6.47 3.41
CA GLU A 65 3.66 -6.06 2.59
C GLU A 65 2.89 -7.28 2.13
N GLU A 66 1.58 -7.25 2.36
CA GLU A 66 0.65 -8.28 1.92
C GLU A 66 -0.47 -7.62 1.14
N ILE A 67 -0.59 -7.95 -0.15
CA ILE A 67 -1.64 -7.42 -1.01
C ILE A 67 -2.56 -8.55 -1.41
N THR A 68 -3.82 -8.48 -1.00
CA THR A 68 -4.83 -9.46 -1.36
C THR A 68 -5.87 -8.85 -2.30
N ALA A 69 -6.18 -9.55 -3.40
CA ALA A 69 -7.38 -9.30 -4.19
C ALA A 69 -8.28 -10.54 -4.16
N VAL A 70 -9.57 -10.33 -3.88
CA VAL A 70 -10.57 -11.39 -3.78
C VAL A 70 -11.68 -11.12 -4.78
N GLY A 71 -11.97 -12.11 -5.62
CA GLY A 71 -13.05 -12.08 -6.59
C GLY A 71 -13.93 -13.33 -6.50
N PRO A 72 -14.96 -13.42 -7.34
CA PRO A 72 -15.86 -14.57 -7.36
C PRO A 72 -15.19 -15.86 -7.85
N GLU A 73 -14.06 -15.77 -8.56
CA GLU A 73 -13.35 -16.90 -9.16
C GLU A 73 -12.16 -17.38 -8.32
N ALA A 74 -11.48 -16.48 -7.64
CA ALA A 74 -10.25 -16.78 -6.90
C ALA A 74 -9.92 -15.69 -5.88
N ARG A 75 -8.99 -16.03 -5.00
CA ARG A 75 -8.18 -15.09 -4.22
C ARG A 75 -6.75 -15.11 -4.77
N ILE A 76 -6.14 -13.93 -4.89
CA ILE A 76 -4.73 -13.78 -5.23
C ILE A 76 -4.04 -12.94 -4.16
N GLU A 77 -2.84 -13.35 -3.75
CA GLU A 77 -2.08 -12.74 -2.67
C GLU A 77 -0.64 -12.50 -3.14
N CYS A 78 -0.15 -11.28 -2.97
CA CYS A 78 1.26 -10.96 -3.11
C CYS A 78 1.86 -10.80 -1.71
N LEU A 79 2.93 -11.53 -1.44
CA LEU A 79 3.69 -11.46 -0.20
C LEU A 79 5.08 -10.90 -0.51
N VAL A 80 5.40 -9.72 0.04
CA VAL A 80 6.64 -9.02 -0.25
C VAL A 80 7.46 -8.91 1.05
N PRO A 81 8.71 -9.39 1.04
CA PRO A 81 9.57 -9.32 2.22
C PRO A 81 9.99 -7.87 2.48
N GLY A 82 10.32 -7.57 3.74
CA GLY A 82 10.99 -6.32 4.07
C GLY A 82 12.37 -6.21 3.42
N PRO A 83 13.01 -5.04 3.49
CA PRO A 83 14.33 -4.86 2.91
C PRO A 83 15.38 -5.78 3.56
N GLY A 84 16.24 -6.38 2.74
CA GLY A 84 17.22 -7.37 3.19
C GLY A 84 18.18 -6.86 4.28
N ARG A 85 18.55 -5.57 4.26
CA ARG A 85 19.43 -4.96 5.29
C ARG A 85 18.81 -4.93 6.70
N PHE A 86 17.48 -5.08 6.82
CA PHE A 86 16.79 -5.17 8.10
C PHE A 86 16.46 -6.63 8.48
N TRP A 87 16.77 -7.60 7.61
CA TRP A 87 16.51 -9.01 7.88
C TRP A 87 17.49 -9.56 8.93
N PRO A 88 17.01 -10.14 10.05
CA PRO A 88 17.90 -10.65 11.09
C PRO A 88 18.72 -11.86 10.63
N GLN A 89 20.05 -11.77 10.80
CA GLN A 89 20.98 -12.84 10.39
C GLN A 89 20.64 -14.22 10.99
N HIS A 90 20.14 -14.26 12.23
CA HIS A 90 19.81 -15.50 12.93
C HIS A 90 18.61 -16.25 12.34
N LEU A 91 17.81 -15.61 11.49
CA LEU A 91 16.67 -16.23 10.79
C LEU A 91 17.07 -16.91 9.47
N GLY A 92 18.34 -16.80 9.06
CA GLY A 92 18.84 -17.34 7.79
C GLY A 92 18.52 -16.45 6.60
N ALA A 93 18.33 -17.06 5.43
CA ALA A 93 18.03 -16.32 4.20
C ALA A 93 16.69 -15.57 4.30
N PRO A 94 16.58 -14.34 3.75
CA PRO A 94 15.31 -13.63 3.68
C PRO A 94 14.30 -14.41 2.82
N PRO A 95 12.99 -14.26 3.08
CA PRO A 95 11.97 -14.92 2.28
C PRO A 95 11.96 -14.34 0.86
N VAL A 96 11.70 -15.20 -0.12
CA VAL A 96 11.50 -14.80 -1.52
C VAL A 96 10.09 -14.21 -1.65
N PRO A 97 9.87 -13.16 -2.46
CA PRO A 97 8.52 -12.70 -2.77
C PRO A 97 7.66 -13.82 -3.36
N GLN A 98 6.38 -13.85 -3.01
CA GLN A 98 5.46 -14.91 -3.43
C GLN A 98 4.18 -14.34 -4.02
N LEU A 99 3.68 -15.04 -5.03
CA LEU A 99 2.32 -14.91 -5.52
C LEU A 99 1.57 -16.21 -5.21
N ILE A 100 0.48 -16.11 -4.45
CA ILE A 100 -0.37 -17.25 -4.14
C ILE A 100 -1.69 -17.06 -4.87
N VAL A 101 -2.06 -18.04 -5.69
CA VAL A 101 -3.33 -18.05 -6.41
C VAL A 101 -4.18 -19.18 -5.86
N SER A 102 -5.35 -18.83 -5.34
CA SER A 102 -6.30 -19.72 -4.68
C SER A 102 -7.62 -19.74 -5.45
N PRO A 103 -7.78 -20.65 -6.44
CA PRO A 103 -9.03 -20.77 -7.19
C PRO A 103 -10.19 -21.19 -6.28
N ARG A 104 -11.39 -20.69 -6.58
CA ARG A 104 -12.62 -21.09 -5.89
C ARG A 104 -13.00 -22.53 -6.22
N ASN A 105 -12.79 -22.96 -7.46
CA ASN A 105 -13.10 -24.30 -7.94
C ASN A 105 -12.23 -24.72 -9.15
N PRO A 106 -11.60 -25.91 -9.14
CA PRO A 106 -11.40 -26.74 -7.96
C PRO A 106 -10.55 -26.00 -6.91
N LYS A 107 -10.74 -26.33 -5.63
CA LYS A 107 -9.92 -25.76 -4.56
C LYS A 107 -8.49 -26.28 -4.69
N GLY A 108 -7.51 -25.41 -4.48
CA GLY A 108 -6.09 -25.78 -4.50
C GLY A 108 -5.22 -24.55 -4.65
N PRO A 109 -4.73 -23.94 -3.56
CA PRO A 109 -3.78 -22.84 -3.66
C PRO A 109 -2.50 -23.35 -4.34
N HIS A 110 -1.96 -22.54 -5.24
CA HIS A 110 -0.63 -22.76 -5.78
C HIS A 110 0.22 -21.52 -5.58
N LEU A 111 1.48 -21.78 -5.23
CA LEU A 111 2.47 -20.78 -4.88
C LEU A 111 3.44 -20.63 -6.04
N ILE A 112 3.71 -19.37 -6.39
CA ILE A 112 4.69 -18.98 -7.38
C ILE A 112 5.71 -18.11 -6.67
N GLU A 113 6.97 -18.53 -6.65
CA GLU A 113 8.06 -17.67 -6.19
C GLU A 113 8.42 -16.66 -7.28
N VAL A 114 8.61 -15.41 -6.89
CA VAL A 114 8.95 -14.31 -7.80
C VAL A 114 10.32 -13.76 -7.36
N PRO A 115 11.41 -14.43 -7.71
CA PRO A 115 12.75 -13.98 -7.32
C PRO A 115 13.07 -12.64 -7.98
N VAL A 116 13.72 -11.77 -7.22
CA VAL A 116 14.23 -10.48 -7.72
C VAL A 116 15.71 -10.64 -8.03
N ASP A 117 16.15 -10.00 -9.11
CA ASP A 117 17.57 -9.96 -9.48
C ASP A 117 18.42 -9.46 -8.30
N ALA A 118 19.49 -10.19 -7.98
CA ALA A 118 20.31 -9.91 -6.81
C ALA A 118 20.98 -8.53 -6.87
N THR A 119 21.34 -8.06 -8.07
CA THR A 119 21.89 -6.70 -8.26
C THR A 119 20.84 -5.65 -7.97
N LEU A 120 19.57 -5.88 -8.30
CA LEU A 120 18.47 -4.96 -7.96
C LEU A 120 18.18 -4.94 -6.45
N LEU A 121 18.24 -6.10 -5.79
CA LEU A 121 18.07 -6.21 -4.34
C LEU A 121 19.21 -5.52 -3.57
N GLU A 122 20.43 -5.58 -4.10
CA GLU A 122 21.58 -4.88 -3.50
C GLU A 122 21.52 -3.37 -3.74
N ALA A 123 21.02 -2.94 -4.90
CA ALA A 123 20.98 -1.53 -5.28
C ALA A 123 19.95 -0.69 -4.51
N GLY A 124 18.96 -1.30 -3.86
CA GLY A 124 17.97 -0.54 -3.09
C GLY A 124 16.87 -1.38 -2.42
N ASP A 125 15.93 -0.68 -1.81
CA ASP A 125 14.79 -1.28 -1.10
C ASP A 125 13.58 -1.53 -2.04
N HIS A 126 12.48 -2.03 -1.46
CA HIS A 126 11.20 -2.31 -2.13
C HIS A 126 11.26 -3.40 -3.22
N ASN A 127 12.13 -4.40 -3.04
CA ASN A 127 12.17 -5.60 -3.89
C ASN A 127 12.25 -5.28 -5.39
N GLY A 128 13.08 -4.30 -5.76
CA GLY A 128 13.32 -3.90 -7.14
C GLY A 128 12.27 -2.99 -7.77
N SER A 129 11.13 -2.73 -7.12
CA SER A 129 10.08 -1.85 -7.66
C SER A 129 10.59 -0.43 -7.97
N THR A 130 11.46 0.11 -7.10
CA THR A 130 12.11 1.42 -7.29
C THR A 130 12.87 1.50 -8.62
N PHE A 131 13.59 0.44 -9.00
CA PHE A 131 14.32 0.40 -10.28
C PHE A 131 13.36 0.46 -11.46
N TYR A 132 12.31 -0.37 -11.46
CA TYR A 132 11.33 -0.39 -12.55
C TYR A 132 10.57 0.94 -12.66
N GLN A 133 10.27 1.58 -11.53
CA GLN A 133 9.67 2.92 -11.53
C GLN A 133 10.57 3.94 -12.24
N HIS A 134 11.87 3.95 -11.96
CA HIS A 134 12.82 4.84 -12.62
C HIS A 134 13.03 4.50 -14.11
N ASP A 135 13.10 3.21 -14.45
CA ASP A 135 13.21 2.76 -15.84
C ASP A 135 12.00 3.18 -16.67
N HIS A 136 10.78 2.95 -16.16
CA HIS A 136 9.54 3.33 -16.83
C HIS A 136 9.41 4.86 -16.95
N PHE A 137 9.77 5.60 -15.91
CA PHE A 137 9.82 7.06 -15.95
C PHE A 137 10.81 7.56 -17.01
N ALA A 138 12.03 7.03 -17.05
CA ALA A 138 13.05 7.42 -18.03
C ALA A 138 12.59 7.11 -19.47
N LYS A 139 11.93 5.97 -19.69
CA LYS A 139 11.30 5.62 -20.97
C LYS A 139 10.23 6.64 -21.36
N ALA A 140 9.31 6.97 -20.45
CA ALA A 140 8.26 7.95 -20.71
C ALA A 140 8.83 9.33 -21.07
N VAL A 141 9.85 9.80 -20.34
CA VAL A 141 10.51 11.08 -20.61
C VAL A 141 11.20 11.08 -21.98
N ARG A 142 11.98 10.03 -22.29
CA ARG A 142 12.74 9.94 -23.55
C ARG A 142 11.84 9.78 -24.77
N ALA A 143 10.81 8.95 -24.66
CA ALA A 143 9.88 8.68 -25.75
C ALA A 143 8.76 9.72 -25.87
N ARG A 144 8.67 10.69 -24.94
CA ARG A 144 7.49 11.55 -24.75
C ARG A 144 6.20 10.71 -24.65
N GLY A 145 6.30 9.58 -23.96
CA GLY A 145 5.24 8.60 -23.79
C GLY A 145 4.29 8.95 -22.65
N MET A 146 3.24 8.14 -22.50
CA MET A 146 2.33 8.24 -21.37
C MET A 146 3.00 7.76 -20.07
N VAL A 147 2.69 8.43 -18.96
CA VAL A 147 3.03 7.95 -17.62
C VAL A 147 1.98 6.95 -17.16
N GLU A 148 2.41 5.88 -16.50
CA GLU A 148 1.52 4.83 -15.98
C GLU A 148 0.74 5.29 -14.74
N VAL A 149 1.36 6.16 -13.93
CA VAL A 149 0.77 6.81 -12.76
C VAL A 149 0.88 8.31 -12.95
N GLY A 150 -0.25 8.98 -13.13
CA GLY A 150 -0.33 10.39 -13.50
C GLY A 150 -0.54 11.33 -12.32
N LEU A 151 -0.57 12.63 -12.62
CA LEU A 151 -0.85 13.69 -11.64
C LEU A 151 -2.18 13.45 -10.92
N SER A 152 -3.22 13.07 -11.65
CA SER A 152 -4.54 12.78 -11.07
C SER A 152 -4.49 11.64 -10.06
N ASP A 153 -3.67 10.59 -10.30
CA ASP A 153 -3.51 9.51 -9.33
C ASP A 153 -2.85 9.99 -8.03
N GLY A 154 -1.86 10.90 -8.15
CA GLY A 154 -1.23 11.55 -7.01
C GLY A 154 -2.19 12.45 -6.21
N ILE A 155 -3.01 13.25 -6.90
CA ILE A 155 -4.04 14.09 -6.26
C ILE A 155 -5.00 13.22 -5.44
N TRP A 156 -5.51 12.14 -6.04
CA TRP A 156 -6.39 11.21 -5.35
C TRP A 156 -5.72 10.54 -4.15
N ALA A 157 -4.44 10.15 -4.26
CA ALA A 157 -3.72 9.54 -3.15
C ALA A 157 -3.68 10.47 -1.92
N VAL A 158 -3.40 11.76 -2.14
CA VAL A 158 -3.40 12.78 -1.07
C VAL A 158 -4.81 12.97 -0.49
N GLN A 159 -5.83 13.12 -1.34
CA GLN A 159 -7.22 13.29 -0.91
C GLN A 159 -7.72 12.12 -0.07
N MET A 160 -7.41 10.88 -0.48
CA MET A 160 -7.73 9.68 0.29
C MET A 160 -7.06 9.67 1.65
N GLY A 161 -5.78 10.07 1.74
CA GLY A 161 -5.06 10.20 3.00
C GLY A 161 -5.68 11.23 3.94
N LEU A 162 -6.02 12.41 3.41
CA LEU A 162 -6.70 13.47 4.17
C LEU A 162 -8.09 13.02 4.66
N ALA A 163 -8.85 12.31 3.82
CA ALA A 163 -10.15 11.76 4.20
C ALA A 163 -10.04 10.69 5.29
N ALA A 164 -9.04 9.80 5.20
CA ALA A 164 -8.76 8.83 6.27
C ALA A 164 -8.40 9.54 7.58
N GLN A 165 -7.54 10.55 7.53
CA GLN A 165 -7.17 11.34 8.71
C GLN A 165 -8.38 12.06 9.33
N GLN A 166 -9.26 12.62 8.49
CA GLN A 166 -10.50 13.26 8.92
C GLN A 166 -11.48 12.26 9.55
N ALA A 167 -11.60 11.05 8.98
CA ALA A 167 -12.44 9.99 9.52
C ALA A 167 -11.98 9.58 10.92
N VAL A 168 -10.68 9.40 11.14
CA VAL A 168 -10.10 9.13 12.47
C VAL A 168 -10.41 10.26 13.45
N ARG A 169 -10.14 11.52 13.07
CA ARG A 169 -10.34 12.69 13.95
C ARG A 169 -11.79 12.88 14.38
N THR A 170 -12.72 12.69 13.46
CA THR A 170 -14.15 12.93 13.70
C THR A 170 -14.89 11.69 14.20
N ARG A 171 -14.27 10.50 14.11
CA ARG A 171 -14.90 9.20 14.35
C ARG A 171 -16.17 9.00 13.52
N LYS A 172 -16.13 9.49 12.27
CA LYS A 172 -17.24 9.43 11.31
C LYS A 172 -16.75 8.92 9.96
N VAL A 173 -17.70 8.46 9.15
CA VAL A 173 -17.46 8.18 7.74
C VAL A 173 -17.30 9.51 7.00
N VAL A 174 -16.34 9.58 6.07
CA VAL A 174 -16.12 10.74 5.20
C VAL A 174 -16.57 10.38 3.79
N HIS A 175 -17.46 11.19 3.22
CA HIS A 175 -17.94 11.06 1.84
C HIS A 175 -17.08 11.89 0.90
N LEU A 176 -16.90 11.40 -0.33
CA LEU A 176 -16.10 12.07 -1.37
C LEU A 176 -16.95 12.34 -2.61
N ASP A 177 -16.81 13.52 -3.20
CA ASP A 177 -17.39 13.84 -4.51
C ASP A 177 -16.54 13.28 -5.67
N ALA A 178 -16.98 13.55 -6.91
CA ALA A 178 -16.32 13.06 -8.11
C ALA A 178 -14.89 13.61 -8.29
N GLU A 179 -14.54 14.70 -7.61
CA GLU A 179 -13.22 15.32 -7.61
C GLU A 179 -12.40 14.96 -6.36
N GLY A 180 -12.91 14.07 -5.49
CA GLY A 180 -12.22 13.63 -4.27
C GLY A 180 -12.23 14.66 -3.14
N ARG A 181 -13.14 15.63 -3.18
CA ARG A 181 -13.36 16.61 -2.11
C ARG A 181 -14.36 16.07 -1.10
N PHE A 182 -14.32 16.55 0.13
CA PHE A 182 -15.28 16.16 1.16
C PHE A 182 -16.69 16.58 0.75
N ALA A 183 -17.57 15.60 0.64
CA ALA A 183 -18.99 15.80 0.38
C ALA A 183 -19.78 15.78 1.70
N PRO A 184 -20.88 16.54 1.79
CA PRO A 184 -21.85 16.37 2.87
C PRO A 184 -22.46 14.96 2.83
N GLU A 185 -22.98 14.52 3.98
CA GLU A 185 -23.77 13.28 4.12
C GLU A 185 -25.06 13.31 3.28
#